data_AF-A0A927QLW5-F1
#
_entry.id   AF-A0A927QLW5-F1
#
_cell.length_a   1.000
_cell.length_b   1.000
_cell.length_c   1.000
_cell.angle_alpha   90.00
_cell.angle_beta   90.00
_cell.angle_gamma   90.00
#
_symmetry.space_group_name_H-M   'P 1'
#
loop_
_entity.id
_entity.type
_entity.pdbx_description
1 polymer ?
#
loop_
_entity_poly.entity_id
_entity_poly.type
_entity_poly.pdbx_seq_one_letter_code
_entity_poly.pdbx_strand_id
1 'polypeptide(L)'
;MKKQLLKPEYWQDFEDLCKNLWGDLWSIPLKIKKNGRSGQVQNGVDVYGIPKGEKDYWGIQCKLKDEYTGAQLNIKDIDIEVQKAKKFKPTLKVFIIATTANKDSKIEEYVRLLNYEQIRKGDFEIELFCWEDIADEILKRKNILDIYLNLIKYKSEHDFRITINECENDALILSPQYHKGIIQDKLKKTKTIYPWSETRNGLNLMFDTGSFGSGIKKTDLSCCLLNVNIFNPGSNVIEDWKLILDFEDGFKYLDIINSGKKKETIHFLKSSVNISKNTVTYGDDKPFIQKDKRSFQLWMTPFENQYEVEISWQLLARDFNLNGIIKIIIEPVYEEKNLTNEVDQPYEIKKERPYTKSIIIYE
;
A
#
# COMPACT_ATOMS: atom_id res chain seq x y z
N MET A 1 21.06 17.12 27.91
CA MET A 1 20.42 16.77 26.62
C MET A 1 18.95 17.08 26.71
N LYS A 2 18.42 18.04 25.94
CA LYS A 2 16.96 18.19 25.79
C LYS A 2 16.45 16.92 25.10
N LYS A 3 15.55 16.17 25.74
CA LYS A 3 14.79 15.12 25.03
C LYS A 3 13.92 15.83 24.00
N GLN A 4 14.28 15.74 22.73
CA GLN A 4 13.45 16.27 21.65
C GLN A 4 12.26 15.32 21.48
N LEU A 5 11.04 15.86 21.46
CA LEU A 5 9.85 15.07 21.18
C LEU A 5 9.96 14.50 19.75
N LEU A 6 9.63 13.22 19.59
CA LEU A 6 9.52 12.59 18.28
C LEU A 6 8.43 13.29 17.48
N LYS A 7 8.62 13.46 16.18
CA LYS A 7 7.63 14.02 15.25
C LYS A 7 6.57 12.98 14.89
N PRO A 8 5.33 13.37 14.58
CA PRO A 8 4.35 12.47 13.98
C PRO A 8 4.82 11.93 12.63
N GLU A 9 4.48 10.68 12.32
CA GLU A 9 4.84 10.03 11.05
C GLU A 9 3.71 10.11 10.01
N TYR A 10 2.45 10.20 10.45
CA TYR A 10 1.29 10.31 9.56
C TYR A 10 0.59 11.66 9.71
N TRP A 11 0.03 12.15 8.60
CA TRP A 11 -0.54 13.49 8.53
C TRP A 11 -1.80 13.62 9.41
N GLN A 12 -2.60 12.56 9.53
CA GLN A 12 -3.80 12.54 10.37
C GLN A 12 -3.46 12.74 11.86
N ASP A 13 -2.37 12.11 12.31
CA ASP A 13 -1.91 12.24 13.69
C ASP A 13 -1.43 13.66 13.98
N PHE A 14 -0.75 14.28 13.02
CA PHE A 14 -0.30 15.65 13.17
C PHE A 14 -1.48 16.62 13.25
N GLU A 15 -2.53 16.42 12.46
CA GLU A 15 -3.76 17.20 12.58
C GLU A 15 -4.48 16.97 13.92
N ASP A 16 -4.53 15.72 14.42
CA ASP A 16 -5.11 15.42 15.73
C ASP A 16 -4.31 16.05 16.87
N LEU A 17 -2.97 16.01 16.78
CA LEU A 17 -2.08 16.72 17.68
C LEU A 17 -2.36 18.21 17.68
N CYS A 18 -2.43 18.84 16.50
CA CYS A 18 -2.72 20.27 16.37
C CYS A 18 -4.10 20.60 16.96
N LYS A 19 -5.13 19.83 16.63
CA LYS A 19 -6.47 20.03 17.21
C LYS A 19 -6.45 19.97 18.74
N ASN A 20 -5.76 19.00 19.33
CA ASN A 20 -5.71 18.86 20.79
C ASN A 20 -4.90 20.00 21.42
N LEU A 21 -3.73 20.33 20.86
CA LEU A 21 -2.85 21.39 21.34
C LEU A 21 -3.53 22.76 21.29
N TRP A 22 -4.09 23.14 20.14
CA TRP A 22 -4.77 24.43 19.99
C TRP A 22 -6.12 24.46 20.70
N GLY A 23 -6.79 23.32 20.89
CA GLY A 23 -7.96 23.22 21.74
C GLY A 23 -7.68 23.62 23.19
N ASP A 24 -6.51 23.25 23.70
CA ASP A 24 -6.03 23.65 25.03
C ASP A 24 -5.53 25.11 25.05
N LEU A 25 -4.65 25.49 24.10
CA LEU A 25 -4.13 26.87 23.97
C LEU A 25 -5.24 27.91 23.93
N TRP A 26 -6.28 27.65 23.13
CA TRP A 26 -7.41 28.54 22.93
C TRP A 26 -8.49 28.37 24.00
N SER A 27 -8.33 27.45 24.96
CA SER A 27 -9.31 27.13 26.00
C SER A 27 -10.69 26.75 25.44
N ILE A 28 -10.72 25.99 24.34
CA ILE A 28 -11.94 25.55 23.63
C ILE A 28 -11.90 24.07 23.20
N PRO A 29 -11.56 23.12 24.08
CA PRO A 29 -11.33 21.72 23.70
C PRO A 29 -12.52 21.05 22.99
N LEU A 30 -13.76 21.49 23.28
CA LEU A 30 -14.99 20.95 22.67
C LEU A 30 -15.44 21.69 21.40
N LYS A 31 -14.94 22.91 21.17
CA LYS A 31 -15.35 23.76 20.05
C LYS A 31 -14.34 23.81 18.90
N ILE A 32 -13.09 23.42 19.13
CA ILE A 32 -12.13 23.23 18.05
C ILE A 32 -12.49 22.00 17.21
N LYS A 33 -12.41 22.10 15.87
CA LYS A 33 -12.85 21.06 14.94
C LYS A 33 -11.84 20.88 13.80
N LYS A 34 -11.73 19.65 13.29
CA LYS A 34 -11.15 19.40 11.97
C LYS A 34 -12.14 19.82 10.89
N ASN A 35 -11.64 20.34 9.78
CA ASN A 35 -12.44 20.80 8.67
C ASN A 35 -12.59 19.71 7.62
N GLY A 36 -13.78 19.14 7.48
CA GLY A 36 -14.05 18.12 6.44
C GLY A 36 -13.26 16.81 6.59
N ARG A 37 -13.38 15.94 5.59
CA ARG A 37 -12.61 14.69 5.41
C ARG A 37 -11.60 14.84 4.28
N SER A 38 -10.60 13.95 4.25
CA SER A 38 -9.64 13.87 3.13
C SER A 38 -10.37 13.81 1.78
N GLY A 39 -9.91 14.61 0.81
CA GLY A 39 -10.53 14.73 -0.52
C GLY A 39 -11.67 15.76 -0.63
N GLN A 40 -12.11 16.37 0.46
CA GLN A 40 -13.06 17.50 0.42
C GLN A 40 -12.34 18.84 0.25
N VAL A 41 -13.04 19.83 -0.30
CA VAL A 41 -12.50 21.19 -0.42
C VAL A 41 -12.44 21.82 0.98
N GLN A 42 -11.25 21.86 1.56
CA GLN A 42 -11.00 22.39 2.92
C GLN A 42 -10.53 23.85 2.93
N ASN A 43 -10.44 24.50 1.77
CA ASN A 43 -9.96 25.87 1.61
C ASN A 43 -8.62 26.15 2.32
N GLY A 44 -7.73 25.16 2.39
CA GLY A 44 -6.42 25.32 3.04
C GLY A 44 -6.50 25.54 4.56
N VAL A 45 -7.57 25.05 5.21
CA VAL A 45 -7.72 25.09 6.67
C VAL A 45 -8.12 23.69 7.13
N ASP A 46 -7.23 23.01 7.87
CA ASP A 46 -7.44 21.64 8.35
C ASP A 46 -8.12 21.62 9.73
N VAL A 47 -7.83 22.61 10.57
CA VAL A 47 -8.42 22.78 11.91
C VAL A 47 -8.90 24.20 12.09
N TYR A 48 -10.03 24.39 12.77
CA TYR A 48 -10.54 25.73 13.05
C TYR A 48 -11.29 25.80 14.39
N GLY A 49 -11.44 27.02 14.88
CA GLY A 49 -12.23 27.33 16.06
C GLY A 49 -12.32 28.82 16.32
N ILE A 50 -13.09 29.22 17.33
CA ILE A 50 -13.11 30.60 17.83
C ILE A 50 -12.48 30.56 19.23
N PRO A 51 -11.27 31.11 19.41
CA PRO A 51 -10.62 31.10 20.72
C PRO A 51 -11.47 31.73 21.83
N LYS A 52 -11.25 31.31 23.07
CA LYS A 52 -12.02 31.84 24.20
C LYS A 52 -11.79 33.35 24.35
N GLY A 53 -12.87 34.13 24.23
CA GLY A 53 -12.84 35.59 24.30
C GLY A 53 -12.84 36.28 22.93
N GLU A 54 -12.62 35.53 21.86
CA GLU A 54 -12.69 36.00 20.49
C GLU A 54 -14.11 35.84 19.91
N LYS A 55 -14.36 36.55 18.80
CA LYS A 55 -15.63 36.48 18.05
C LYS A 55 -15.46 35.85 16.67
N ASP A 56 -14.25 35.90 16.14
CA ASP A 56 -13.94 35.53 14.77
C ASP A 56 -13.14 34.22 14.72
N TYR A 57 -13.21 33.55 13.58
CA TYR A 57 -12.59 32.24 13.40
C TYR A 57 -11.08 32.33 13.24
N TRP A 58 -10.39 31.39 13.86
CA TRP A 58 -8.97 31.12 13.64
C TRP A 58 -8.86 29.77 12.93
N GLY A 59 -8.01 29.72 11.92
CA GLY A 59 -7.78 28.54 11.09
C GLY A 59 -6.34 28.07 11.21
N ILE A 60 -6.12 26.76 11.08
CA ILE A 60 -4.80 26.13 11.12
C ILE A 60 -4.67 25.25 9.88
N GLN A 61 -3.62 25.43 9.11
CA GLN A 61 -3.15 24.49 8.10
C GLN A 61 -2.01 23.67 8.69
N CYS A 62 -2.17 22.35 8.69
CA CYS A 62 -1.18 21.38 9.10
C CYS A 62 -0.35 20.96 7.87
N LYS A 63 0.98 20.99 7.99
CA LYS A 63 1.91 20.44 7.01
C LYS A 63 2.87 19.46 7.66
N LEU A 64 2.66 18.19 7.35
CA LEU A 64 3.64 17.16 7.70
C LEU A 64 4.80 17.22 6.70
N LYS A 65 6.01 17.32 7.23
CA LYS A 65 7.28 17.23 6.51
C LYS A 65 8.13 16.16 7.19
N ASP A 66 8.58 15.21 6.38
CA ASP A 66 9.38 14.07 6.83
C ASP A 66 10.87 14.45 6.95
N GLU A 67 11.51 13.99 8.02
CA GLU A 67 12.95 14.16 8.23
C GLU A 67 13.78 13.31 7.26
N TYR A 68 13.30 12.13 6.84
CA TYR A 68 14.06 11.23 5.96
C TYR A 68 14.26 11.80 4.55
N THR A 69 13.31 12.61 4.09
CA THR A 69 13.37 13.26 2.76
C THR A 69 14.03 14.63 2.79
N GLY A 70 14.35 15.17 3.97
CA GLY A 70 14.82 16.55 4.13
C GLY A 70 13.82 17.59 3.64
N ALA A 71 12.52 17.24 3.58
CA ALA A 71 11.50 18.08 2.99
C ALA A 71 11.33 19.38 3.79
N GLN A 72 11.63 20.51 3.16
CA GLN A 72 11.44 21.82 3.76
C GLN A 72 10.06 22.41 3.43
N LEU A 73 9.57 23.29 4.30
CA LEU A 73 8.46 24.17 3.97
C LEU A 73 8.98 25.22 2.97
N ASN A 74 8.34 25.34 1.81
CA ASN A 74 8.77 26.28 0.79
C ASN A 74 7.82 27.49 0.72
N ILE A 75 8.32 28.62 0.21
CA ILE A 75 7.56 29.87 0.10
C ILE A 75 6.30 29.71 -0.77
N LYS A 76 6.39 28.95 -1.87
CA LYS A 76 5.26 28.73 -2.78
C LYS A 76 4.11 27.97 -2.11
N ASP A 77 4.43 26.99 -1.28
CA ASP A 77 3.47 26.23 -0.49
C ASP A 77 2.71 27.19 0.44
N ILE A 78 3.44 28.08 1.13
CA ILE A 78 2.85 29.10 2.02
C ILE A 78 1.89 29.99 1.24
N ASP A 79 2.34 30.57 0.12
CA ASP A 79 1.50 31.41 -0.74
C ASP A 79 0.22 30.69 -1.17
N ILE A 80 0.34 29.45 -1.64
CA ILE A 80 -0.79 28.64 -2.10
C ILE A 80 -1.80 28.43 -0.95
N GLU A 81 -1.34 28.04 0.24
CA GLU A 81 -2.24 27.80 1.36
C GLU A 81 -2.91 29.08 1.86
N VAL A 82 -2.17 30.19 1.90
CA VAL A 82 -2.71 31.51 2.26
C VAL A 82 -3.80 31.94 1.26
N GLN A 83 -3.60 31.74 -0.04
CA GLN A 83 -4.63 32.07 -1.05
C GLN A 83 -5.86 31.17 -0.96
N LYS A 84 -5.71 29.91 -0.55
CA LYS A 84 -6.85 29.03 -0.28
C LYS A 84 -7.59 29.50 0.98
N ALA A 85 -6.88 29.84 2.05
CA ALA A 85 -7.45 30.27 3.33
C ALA A 85 -8.30 31.55 3.20
N LYS A 86 -7.97 32.44 2.26
CA LYS A 86 -8.81 33.60 1.90
C LYS A 86 -10.22 33.25 1.45
N LYS A 87 -10.45 32.01 1.00
CA LYS A 87 -11.77 31.52 0.58
C LYS A 87 -12.54 30.86 1.73
N PHE A 88 -11.94 30.72 2.90
CA PHE A 88 -12.61 30.18 4.08
C PHE A 88 -13.78 31.08 4.50
N LYS A 89 -14.91 30.46 4.84
CA LYS A 89 -16.14 31.15 5.23
C LYS A 89 -16.65 30.63 6.57
N PRO A 90 -17.00 31.53 7.52
CA PRO A 90 -16.78 32.99 7.49
C PRO A 90 -15.28 33.35 7.49
N THR A 91 -14.92 34.59 7.16
CA THR A 91 -13.52 35.01 7.04
C THR A 91 -12.75 34.78 8.34
N LEU A 92 -11.49 34.34 8.21
CA LEU A 92 -10.61 34.18 9.35
C LEU A 92 -10.17 35.53 9.90
N LYS A 93 -9.86 35.56 11.20
CA LYS A 93 -9.09 36.63 11.85
C LYS A 93 -7.61 36.29 11.94
N VAL A 94 -7.29 35.02 12.20
CA VAL A 94 -5.91 34.50 12.24
C VAL A 94 -5.83 33.19 11.47
N PHE A 95 -4.75 33.01 10.71
CA PHE A 95 -4.40 31.82 9.99
C PHE A 95 -3.02 31.32 10.42
N ILE A 96 -2.97 30.14 11.02
CA ILE A 96 -1.75 29.52 11.53
C ILE A 96 -1.30 28.45 10.55
N ILE A 97 -0.02 28.48 10.20
CA ILE A 97 0.65 27.40 9.48
C ILE A 97 1.43 26.59 10.50
N ALA A 98 0.97 25.39 10.81
CA ALA A 98 1.63 24.45 11.71
C ALA A 98 2.41 23.42 10.87
N THR A 99 3.70 23.22 11.15
CA THR A 99 4.54 22.31 10.39
C THR A 99 5.46 21.47 11.27
N THR A 100 5.71 20.21 10.87
CA THR A 100 6.76 19.37 11.49
C THR A 100 8.17 19.68 10.96
N ALA A 101 8.29 20.61 10.01
CA ALA A 101 9.58 21.14 9.60
C ALA A 101 10.24 21.91 10.76
N ASN A 102 11.57 21.85 10.80
CA ASN A 102 12.36 22.67 11.72
C ASN A 102 12.32 24.14 11.29
N LYS A 103 12.66 25.03 12.22
CA LYS A 103 12.76 26.47 11.93
C LYS A 103 13.73 26.76 10.79
N ASP A 104 13.30 27.64 9.90
CA ASP A 104 14.12 28.21 8.82
C ASP A 104 13.99 29.73 8.86
N SER A 105 15.12 30.43 9.05
CA SER A 105 15.13 31.88 9.23
C SER A 105 14.59 32.64 8.02
N LYS A 106 14.78 32.12 6.80
CA LYS A 106 14.26 32.73 5.57
C LYS A 106 12.75 32.59 5.49
N ILE A 107 12.23 31.43 5.88
CA ILE A 107 10.78 31.18 5.91
C ILE A 107 10.12 32.02 7.00
N GLU A 108 10.71 32.09 8.20
CA GLU A 108 10.19 32.94 9.28
C GLU A 108 10.19 34.42 8.88
N GLU A 109 11.27 34.92 8.26
CA GLU A 109 11.33 36.30 7.75
C GLU A 109 10.25 36.56 6.70
N TYR A 110 10.10 35.64 5.76
CA TYR A 110 9.09 35.74 4.72
C TYR A 110 7.67 35.79 5.30
N VAL A 111 7.33 34.91 6.26
CA VAL A 111 6.00 34.92 6.91
C VAL A 111 5.76 36.23 7.67
N ARG A 112 6.77 36.78 8.35
CA ARG A 112 6.64 38.08 9.02
C ARG A 112 6.32 39.21 8.03
N LEU A 113 7.00 39.25 6.89
CA LEU A 113 6.74 40.25 5.83
C LEU A 113 5.35 40.06 5.23
N LEU A 114 4.96 38.82 4.93
CA LEU A 114 3.65 38.50 4.39
C LEU A 114 2.52 38.88 5.35
N ASN A 115 2.68 38.59 6.64
CA ASN A 115 1.73 38.97 7.69
C ASN A 115 1.58 40.49 7.76
N TYR A 116 2.69 41.23 7.76
CA TYR A 116 2.70 42.68 7.77
C TYR A 116 1.92 43.29 6.59
N GLU A 117 2.04 42.71 5.39
CA GLU A 117 1.26 43.13 4.24
C GLU A 117 -0.23 42.78 4.33
N GLN A 118 -0.58 41.60 4.82
CA GLN A 118 -1.97 41.15 4.96
C GLN A 118 -2.76 42.02 5.96
N ILE A 119 -2.18 42.27 7.13
CA ILE A 119 -2.81 43.11 8.15
C ILE A 119 -3.08 44.52 7.60
N ARG A 120 -2.14 45.09 6.82
CA ARG A 120 -2.34 46.40 6.17
C ARG A 120 -3.45 46.42 5.13
N LYS A 121 -3.73 45.28 4.50
CA LYS A 121 -4.85 45.12 3.55
C LYS A 121 -6.19 44.89 4.26
N GLY A 122 -6.20 44.74 5.59
CA GLY A 122 -7.39 44.39 6.37
C GLY A 122 -7.79 42.92 6.23
N ASP A 123 -6.86 42.06 5.77
CA ASP A 123 -7.05 40.61 5.74
C ASP A 123 -6.74 39.99 7.12
N PHE A 124 -6.63 38.66 7.19
CA PHE A 124 -6.29 37.93 8.42
C PHE A 124 -4.80 38.01 8.76
N GLU A 125 -4.50 37.88 10.05
CA GLU A 125 -3.14 37.69 10.57
C GLU A 125 -2.61 36.30 10.22
N ILE A 126 -1.31 36.19 9.94
CA ILE A 126 -0.62 34.94 9.64
C ILE A 126 0.43 34.64 10.70
N GLU A 127 0.36 33.43 11.28
CA GLU A 127 1.35 32.91 12.21
C GLU A 127 1.99 31.61 11.68
N LEU A 128 3.25 31.37 12.03
CA LEU A 128 3.98 30.13 11.70
C LEU A 128 4.41 29.44 12.99
N PHE A 129 4.08 28.16 13.11
CA PHE A 129 4.54 27.28 14.18
C PHE A 129 5.35 26.15 13.57
N CYS A 130 6.67 26.19 13.76
CA CYS A 130 7.58 25.11 13.40
C CYS A 130 7.59 24.02 14.48
N TRP A 131 8.23 22.89 14.21
CA TRP A 131 8.22 21.76 15.15
C TRP A 131 8.73 22.14 16.53
N GLU A 132 9.76 22.99 16.61
CA GLU A 132 10.34 23.44 17.86
C GLU A 132 9.33 24.26 18.69
N ASP A 133 8.51 25.10 18.04
CA ASP A 133 7.46 25.88 18.72
C ASP A 133 6.36 24.97 19.25
N ILE A 134 5.91 24.03 18.41
CA ILE A 134 4.88 23.04 18.76
C ILE A 134 5.36 22.17 19.92
N ALA A 135 6.59 21.65 19.83
CA ALA A 135 7.19 20.81 20.86
C ALA A 135 7.33 21.56 22.19
N ASP A 136 7.78 22.82 22.17
CA ASP A 136 7.87 23.64 23.38
C ASP A 136 6.48 23.88 24.00
N GLU A 137 5.43 24.10 23.20
CA GLU A 137 4.07 24.25 23.73
C GLU A 137 3.48 22.94 24.28
N ILE A 138 3.80 21.79 23.69
CA ILE A 138 3.44 20.46 24.22
C ILE A 138 4.13 20.25 25.57
N LEU A 139 5.44 20.52 25.67
CA LEU A 139 6.22 20.30 26.89
C LEU A 139 5.73 21.16 28.07
N LYS A 140 5.18 22.35 27.80
CA LYS A 140 4.57 23.22 28.83
C LYS A 140 3.22 22.71 29.34
N ARG A 141 2.56 21.78 28.63
CA ARG A 141 1.19 21.33 28.92
C ARG A 141 1.16 19.85 29.25
N LYS A 142 1.17 19.54 30.55
CA LYS A 142 1.18 18.16 31.05
C LYS A 142 0.11 17.27 30.41
N ASN A 143 -1.14 17.74 30.30
CA ASN A 143 -2.22 16.95 29.71
C ASN A 143 -1.95 16.59 28.23
N ILE A 144 -1.50 17.56 27.43
CA ILE A 144 -1.17 17.35 26.02
C ILE A 144 0.06 16.44 25.88
N LEU A 145 1.08 16.64 26.73
CA LEU A 145 2.26 15.79 26.77
C LEU A 145 1.91 14.34 27.12
N ASP A 146 1.07 14.12 28.14
CA ASP A 146 0.65 12.78 28.57
C ASP A 146 -0.14 12.07 27.44
N ILE A 147 -1.07 12.78 26.78
CA ILE A 147 -1.79 12.26 25.61
C ILE A 147 -0.79 11.92 24.49
N TYR A 148 0.14 12.83 24.19
CA TYR A 148 1.10 12.65 23.09
C TYR A 148 2.06 11.48 23.34
N LEU A 149 2.60 11.37 24.56
CA LEU A 149 3.45 10.26 24.96
C LEU A 149 2.69 8.94 24.99
N ASN A 150 1.43 8.91 25.42
CA ASN A 150 0.60 7.71 25.38
C ASN A 150 0.31 7.27 23.94
N LEU A 151 0.06 8.21 23.02
CA LEU A 151 -0.14 7.90 21.59
C LEU A 151 1.13 7.33 20.96
N ILE A 152 2.28 7.98 21.19
CA ILE A 152 3.57 7.46 20.73
C ILE A 152 3.86 6.10 21.35
N LYS A 153 3.63 5.95 22.65
CA LYS A 153 3.86 4.71 23.38
C LYS A 153 2.98 3.59 22.84
N TYR A 154 1.69 3.83 22.66
CA TYR A 154 0.75 2.87 22.08
C TYR A 154 1.19 2.42 20.69
N LYS A 155 1.66 3.35 19.83
CA LYS A 155 2.23 2.99 18.53
C LYS A 155 3.51 2.18 18.64
N SER A 156 4.43 2.57 19.51
CA SER A 156 5.65 1.80 19.74
C SER A 156 5.39 0.43 20.35
N GLU A 157 4.29 0.28 21.09
CA GLU A 157 3.85 -0.97 21.69
C GLU A 157 3.14 -1.88 20.68
N HIS A 158 2.30 -1.32 19.82
CA HIS A 158 1.43 -2.02 18.88
C HIS A 158 1.70 -1.59 17.43
N ASP A 159 2.73 -2.15 16.82
CA ASP A 159 3.09 -1.90 15.41
C ASP A 159 3.23 -3.24 14.65
N PHE A 160 2.93 -3.22 13.36
CA PHE A 160 2.93 -4.39 12.48
C PHE A 160 3.23 -3.95 11.05
N ARG A 161 4.18 -4.64 10.41
CA ARG A 161 4.55 -4.39 9.01
C ARG A 161 4.34 -5.63 8.16
N ILE A 162 3.89 -5.41 6.94
CA ILE A 162 3.71 -6.43 5.93
C ILE A 162 4.40 -5.98 4.64
N THR A 163 5.17 -6.88 4.02
CA THR A 163 5.75 -6.66 2.69
C THR A 163 5.46 -7.85 1.79
N ILE A 164 5.27 -7.59 0.49
CA ILE A 164 5.11 -8.63 -0.53
C ILE A 164 6.24 -8.47 -1.54
N ASN A 165 7.05 -9.51 -1.71
CA ASN A 165 8.26 -9.46 -2.56
C ASN A 165 9.15 -8.23 -2.24
N GLU A 166 9.32 -7.94 -0.94
CA GLU A 166 10.12 -6.82 -0.42
C GLU A 166 9.53 -5.42 -0.65
N CYS A 167 8.36 -5.30 -1.30
CA CYS A 167 7.62 -4.05 -1.41
C CYS A 167 6.69 -3.83 -0.21
N GLU A 168 6.80 -2.67 0.46
CA GLU A 168 5.97 -2.26 1.60
C GLU A 168 4.91 -1.22 1.20
N ASN A 169 5.33 -0.10 0.60
CA ASN A 169 4.45 1.02 0.23
C ASN A 169 4.47 1.36 -1.28
N ASP A 170 5.44 0.82 -2.01
CA ASP A 170 5.54 1.00 -3.46
C ASP A 170 4.65 0.00 -4.20
N ALA A 171 4.24 0.36 -5.41
CA ALA A 171 3.48 -0.54 -6.26
C ALA A 171 4.35 -1.75 -6.66
N LEU A 172 3.89 -2.96 -6.32
CA LEU A 172 4.55 -4.20 -6.68
C LEU A 172 4.27 -4.53 -8.15
N ILE A 173 5.30 -4.58 -8.98
CA ILE A 173 5.17 -4.93 -10.40
C ILE A 173 5.38 -6.44 -10.57
N LEU A 174 4.43 -7.12 -11.22
CA LEU A 174 4.53 -8.53 -11.58
C LEU A 174 4.46 -8.71 -13.09
N SER A 175 5.38 -9.50 -13.64
CA SER A 175 5.51 -9.69 -15.09
C SER A 175 5.34 -11.15 -15.51
N PRO A 176 4.09 -11.66 -15.56
CA PRO A 176 3.81 -13.02 -16.04
C PRO A 176 4.17 -13.15 -17.52
N GLN A 177 4.67 -14.33 -17.92
CA GLN A 177 5.16 -14.54 -19.30
C GLN A 177 4.27 -15.47 -20.13
N TYR A 178 3.98 -15.05 -21.36
CA TYR A 178 3.10 -15.76 -22.29
C TYR A 178 3.72 -15.84 -23.68
N HIS A 179 3.47 -16.93 -24.40
CA HIS A 179 3.58 -16.96 -25.85
C HIS A 179 2.32 -16.37 -26.48
N LYS A 180 2.48 -15.52 -27.49
CA LYS A 180 1.39 -14.96 -28.28
C LYS A 180 1.67 -15.13 -29.77
N GLY A 181 0.67 -15.44 -30.57
CA GLY A 181 0.84 -15.48 -32.01
C GLY A 181 -0.36 -16.06 -32.73
N ILE A 182 -0.13 -16.55 -33.94
CA ILE A 182 -1.19 -17.06 -34.83
C ILE A 182 -1.01 -18.56 -35.03
N ILE A 183 -2.12 -19.30 -34.95
CA ILE A 183 -2.19 -20.70 -35.37
C ILE A 183 -2.61 -20.74 -36.84
N GLN A 184 -1.76 -21.31 -37.68
CA GLN A 184 -2.02 -21.61 -39.08
C GLN A 184 -2.20 -23.11 -39.26
N ASP A 185 -3.27 -23.53 -39.94
CA ASP A 185 -3.45 -24.94 -40.27
C ASP A 185 -2.74 -25.26 -41.60
N LYS A 186 -1.97 -26.35 -41.68
CA LYS A 186 -1.30 -26.83 -42.90
C LYS A 186 -1.58 -28.31 -43.14
N LEU A 187 -1.69 -28.71 -44.41
CA LEU A 187 -1.82 -30.12 -44.77
C LEU A 187 -0.55 -30.90 -44.45
N LYS A 188 -0.73 -32.03 -43.77
CA LYS A 188 0.35 -32.95 -43.44
C LYS A 188 0.99 -33.50 -44.72
N LYS A 189 2.29 -33.28 -44.89
CA LYS A 189 3.03 -33.92 -45.99
C LYS A 189 3.20 -35.40 -45.68
N THR A 190 2.73 -36.28 -46.56
CA THR A 190 2.95 -37.72 -46.46
C THR A 190 4.46 -38.00 -46.42
N LYS A 191 4.98 -38.45 -45.26
CA LYS A 191 6.35 -38.96 -45.16
C LYS A 191 6.45 -40.29 -45.90
N THR A 192 7.34 -40.38 -46.89
CA THR A 192 7.80 -41.68 -47.41
C THR A 192 8.44 -42.44 -46.25
N ILE A 193 7.90 -43.61 -45.94
CA ILE A 193 8.30 -44.44 -44.79
C ILE A 193 9.68 -45.04 -45.10
N TYR A 194 10.72 -44.62 -44.36
CA TYR A 194 11.88 -45.48 -44.10
C TYR A 194 11.77 -45.99 -42.66
N PRO A 195 11.96 -47.31 -42.41
CA PRO A 195 11.89 -47.85 -41.06
C PRO A 195 13.05 -47.30 -40.24
N TRP A 196 12.76 -46.85 -39.01
CA TRP A 196 13.69 -46.32 -38.01
C TRP A 196 14.21 -44.89 -38.22
N SER A 197 13.41 -43.90 -37.80
CA SER A 197 13.86 -42.76 -36.98
C SER A 197 12.65 -41.98 -36.46
N GLU A 198 12.32 -42.15 -35.18
CA GLU A 198 11.33 -41.29 -34.52
C GLU A 198 11.97 -39.96 -34.12
N THR A 199 11.71 -38.92 -34.91
CA THR A 199 11.65 -37.54 -34.39
C THR A 199 10.29 -36.95 -34.80
N ARG A 200 9.36 -36.97 -33.84
CA ARG A 200 8.04 -36.30 -33.96
C ARG A 200 8.20 -34.82 -33.61
N ASN A 201 8.43 -33.98 -34.61
CA ASN A 201 8.21 -32.53 -34.52
C ASN A 201 6.75 -32.19 -34.90
N GLY A 202 5.79 -32.78 -34.19
CA GLY A 202 4.36 -32.48 -34.32
C GLY A 202 3.85 -31.67 -33.14
N LEU A 203 2.80 -30.88 -33.34
CA LEU A 203 2.13 -30.14 -32.27
C LEU A 203 1.71 -31.08 -31.12
N ASN A 204 2.50 -31.12 -30.05
CA ASN A 204 2.09 -31.67 -28.76
C ASN A 204 1.94 -30.50 -27.79
N LEU A 205 0.82 -29.79 -27.91
CA LEU A 205 0.44 -28.75 -26.94
C LEU A 205 -0.95 -28.95 -26.35
N MET A 206 -1.66 -30.05 -26.60
CA MET A 206 -2.92 -30.37 -25.91
C MET A 206 -3.16 -31.88 -25.83
N PHE A 207 -2.93 -32.45 -24.65
CA PHE A 207 -3.76 -33.40 -23.90
C PHE A 207 -2.92 -33.81 -22.68
N ASP A 208 -2.94 -32.99 -21.63
CA ASP A 208 -2.47 -33.42 -20.30
C ASP A 208 -3.59 -34.28 -19.67
N THR A 209 -3.99 -35.34 -20.39
CA THR A 209 -4.77 -36.44 -19.82
C THR A 209 -3.76 -37.34 -19.15
N GLY A 210 -3.75 -37.28 -17.81
CA GLY A 210 -2.70 -37.83 -16.96
C GLY A 210 -2.11 -39.14 -17.45
N SER A 211 -0.79 -39.13 -17.62
CA SER A 211 0.02 -40.34 -17.63
C SER A 211 1.24 -40.10 -16.75
N PHE A 212 1.29 -40.88 -15.67
CA PHE A 212 2.30 -40.83 -14.62
C PHE A 212 3.69 -41.13 -15.19
N GLY A 213 4.45 -40.08 -15.48
CA GLY A 213 5.88 -40.13 -15.75
C GLY A 213 6.64 -39.40 -14.64
N SER A 214 7.35 -40.15 -13.80
CA SER A 214 8.21 -39.65 -12.73
C SER A 214 9.35 -38.78 -13.30
N GLY A 215 9.42 -37.50 -12.91
CA GLY A 215 10.71 -36.84 -12.68
C GLY A 215 11.11 -35.58 -13.49
N ILE A 216 10.26 -35.01 -14.35
CA ILE A 216 10.58 -33.73 -15.02
C ILE A 216 9.97 -32.57 -14.24
N LYS A 217 10.78 -31.57 -13.85
CA LYS A 217 10.26 -30.36 -13.19
C LYS A 217 9.64 -29.44 -14.24
N LYS A 218 8.38 -29.08 -14.06
CA LYS A 218 7.61 -28.21 -14.93
C LYS A 218 7.37 -26.88 -14.22
N THR A 219 7.81 -25.77 -14.80
CA THR A 219 7.64 -24.42 -14.24
C THR A 219 6.79 -23.59 -15.19
N ASP A 220 5.67 -23.06 -14.71
CA ASP A 220 4.79 -22.16 -15.46
C ASP A 220 5.17 -20.70 -15.16
N LEU A 221 5.68 -19.98 -16.16
CA LEU A 221 6.12 -18.59 -16.02
C LEU A 221 4.96 -17.58 -16.04
N SER A 222 3.72 -18.02 -16.26
CA SER A 222 2.54 -17.16 -16.06
C SER A 222 2.16 -17.04 -14.58
N CYS A 223 2.66 -17.94 -13.72
CA CYS A 223 2.44 -17.89 -12.28
C CYS A 223 3.48 -17.00 -11.60
N CYS A 224 2.99 -16.04 -10.81
CA CYS A 224 3.81 -15.15 -10.00
C CYS A 224 3.91 -15.70 -8.58
N LEU A 225 5.15 -15.73 -8.06
CA LEU A 225 5.43 -16.05 -6.67
C LEU A 225 5.28 -14.78 -5.81
N LEU A 226 4.46 -14.84 -4.77
CA LEU A 226 4.33 -13.81 -3.76
C LEU A 226 4.96 -14.28 -2.46
N ASN A 227 6.04 -13.64 -2.05
CA ASN A 227 6.67 -13.83 -0.75
C ASN A 227 6.07 -12.79 0.22
N VAL A 228 5.12 -13.22 1.03
CA VAL A 228 4.52 -12.37 2.06
C VAL A 228 5.38 -12.46 3.31
N ASN A 229 5.94 -11.33 3.74
CA ASN A 229 6.70 -11.22 4.97
C ASN A 229 5.94 -10.33 5.95
N ILE A 230 5.84 -10.76 7.20
CA ILE A 230 5.28 -9.97 8.29
C ILE A 230 6.33 -9.77 9.37
N PHE A 231 6.28 -8.60 10.00
CA PHE A 231 7.21 -8.19 11.04
C PHE A 231 6.45 -7.52 12.18
N ASN A 232 6.78 -7.89 13.42
CA ASN A 232 6.33 -7.18 14.62
C ASN A 232 7.46 -6.25 15.10
N PRO A 233 7.53 -4.99 14.63
CA PRO A 233 8.45 -3.99 15.18
C PRO A 233 8.07 -3.51 16.58
N GLY A 234 6.83 -3.75 17.03
CA GLY A 234 6.31 -3.29 18.31
C GLY A 234 7.01 -3.90 19.52
N SER A 235 6.90 -3.22 20.67
CA SER A 235 7.43 -3.72 21.94
C SER A 235 6.50 -4.68 22.67
N ASN A 236 5.27 -4.89 22.22
CA ASN A 236 4.35 -5.89 22.79
C ASN A 236 4.26 -7.15 21.91
N VAL A 237 3.94 -8.26 22.57
CA VAL A 237 3.62 -9.52 21.90
C VAL A 237 2.22 -9.41 21.31
N ILE A 238 2.04 -9.86 20.07
CA ILE A 238 0.74 -9.92 19.41
C ILE A 238 0.13 -11.30 19.67
N GLU A 239 -0.94 -11.36 20.47
CA GLU A 239 -1.63 -12.59 20.84
C GLU A 239 -2.98 -12.74 20.11
N ASP A 240 -3.44 -14.00 19.98
CA ASP A 240 -4.67 -14.40 19.28
C ASP A 240 -4.89 -13.69 17.95
N TRP A 241 -3.88 -13.76 17.08
CA TRP A 241 -3.82 -12.96 15.89
C TRP A 241 -4.16 -13.75 14.62
N LYS A 242 -4.70 -13.05 13.64
CA LYS A 242 -4.84 -13.50 12.26
C LYS A 242 -4.67 -12.34 11.31
N LEU A 243 -3.91 -12.56 10.25
CA LEU A 243 -3.80 -11.71 9.09
C LEU A 243 -4.79 -12.19 8.03
N ILE A 244 -5.52 -11.25 7.43
CA ILE A 244 -6.42 -11.48 6.31
C ILE A 244 -5.94 -10.63 5.15
N LEU A 245 -5.74 -11.25 3.99
CA LEU A 245 -5.45 -10.59 2.72
C LEU A 245 -6.63 -10.85 1.79
N ASP A 246 -7.26 -9.78 1.29
CA ASP A 246 -8.34 -9.90 0.31
C ASP A 246 -7.85 -9.44 -1.06
N PHE A 247 -7.80 -10.38 -2.00
CA PHE A 247 -7.36 -10.16 -3.37
C PHE A 247 -8.52 -9.80 -4.31
N GLU A 248 -9.75 -9.70 -3.78
CA GLU A 248 -10.99 -9.44 -4.53
C GLU A 248 -11.07 -10.32 -5.79
N ASP A 249 -11.61 -9.85 -6.92
CA ASP A 249 -11.65 -10.60 -8.19
C ASP A 249 -10.43 -10.31 -9.09
N GLY A 250 -9.31 -9.90 -8.51
CA GLY A 250 -8.15 -9.41 -9.24
C GLY A 250 -7.33 -10.48 -9.98
N PHE A 251 -7.57 -11.77 -9.75
CA PHE A 251 -6.69 -12.83 -10.25
C PHE A 251 -7.48 -14.08 -10.69
N LYS A 252 -6.89 -14.89 -11.57
CA LYS A 252 -7.50 -16.14 -12.06
C LYS A 252 -7.41 -17.27 -11.04
N TYR A 253 -6.27 -17.37 -10.36
CA TYR A 253 -5.98 -18.45 -9.42
C TYR A 253 -5.02 -17.99 -8.33
N LEU A 254 -5.20 -18.48 -7.11
CA LEU A 254 -4.38 -18.20 -5.94
C LEU A 254 -4.26 -19.47 -5.09
N ASP A 255 -3.04 -19.89 -4.74
CA ASP A 255 -2.80 -21.11 -3.95
C ASP A 255 -1.52 -21.02 -3.09
N ILE A 256 -1.35 -21.93 -2.13
CA ILE A 256 -0.19 -22.02 -1.23
C ILE A 256 0.84 -23.01 -1.80
N ILE A 257 2.12 -22.68 -1.66
CA ILE A 257 3.21 -23.60 -1.98
C ILE A 257 3.19 -24.76 -0.98
N ASN A 258 2.83 -25.96 -1.45
CA ASN A 258 2.66 -27.25 -0.72
C ASN A 258 1.22 -27.78 -0.57
N SER A 259 0.24 -27.32 -1.35
CA SER A 259 -1.09 -27.98 -1.46
C SER A 259 -1.04 -29.39 -2.11
N GLY A 260 0.16 -29.89 -2.44
CA GLY A 260 0.39 -31.21 -3.01
C GLY A 260 -0.20 -32.34 -2.16
N LYS A 261 -1.21 -33.01 -2.71
CA LYS A 261 -1.83 -34.22 -2.15
C LYS A 261 -0.78 -35.29 -1.80
N LYS A 262 -0.33 -35.34 -0.55
CA LYS A 262 -0.06 -36.61 0.12
C LYS A 262 -1.34 -37.03 0.84
N LYS A 263 -2.26 -37.64 0.08
CA LYS A 263 -3.39 -38.41 0.63
C LYS A 263 -2.84 -39.76 1.11
N GLU A 264 -2.13 -39.77 2.22
CA GLU A 264 -1.93 -40.97 3.02
C GLU A 264 -1.50 -40.49 4.40
N THR A 265 -2.24 -40.95 5.42
CA THR A 265 -2.20 -40.53 6.84
C THR A 265 -2.83 -39.15 7.15
N ILE A 266 -4.02 -39.21 7.76
CA ILE A 266 -4.72 -38.11 8.41
C ILE A 266 -3.87 -37.63 9.60
N HIS A 267 -2.95 -36.71 9.36
CA HIS A 267 -2.55 -35.69 10.31
C HIS A 267 -2.73 -34.37 9.57
N PHE A 268 -3.74 -33.59 9.97
CA PHE A 268 -3.90 -32.22 9.52
C PHE A 268 -2.65 -31.44 9.92
N LEU A 269 -1.66 -31.36 9.03
CA LEU A 269 -0.72 -30.24 9.06
C LEU A 269 -1.61 -29.01 8.83
N LYS A 270 -2.04 -28.36 9.91
CA LYS A 270 -2.63 -27.02 9.84
C LYS A 270 -1.62 -26.17 9.07
N SER A 271 -1.84 -25.95 7.78
CA SER A 271 -1.22 -24.82 7.15
C SER A 271 -1.76 -23.60 7.90
N SER A 272 -0.87 -22.86 8.56
CA SER A 272 -1.21 -21.58 9.21
C SER A 272 -1.85 -20.61 8.21
N VAL A 273 -1.71 -20.87 6.91
CA VAL A 273 -2.36 -20.18 5.80
C VAL A 273 -3.55 -21.00 5.31
N ASN A 274 -4.71 -20.37 5.17
CA ASN A 274 -5.93 -20.91 4.57
C ASN A 274 -6.40 -19.99 3.45
N ILE A 275 -6.90 -20.55 2.36
CA ILE A 275 -7.45 -19.79 1.24
C ILE A 275 -8.92 -20.13 1.08
N SER A 276 -9.77 -19.11 1.06
CA SER A 276 -11.19 -19.25 0.75
C SER A 276 -11.55 -18.28 -0.37
N LYS A 277 -11.82 -18.83 -1.57
CA LYS A 277 -11.98 -18.05 -2.81
C LYS A 277 -10.73 -17.22 -3.08
N ASN A 278 -10.81 -15.90 -2.90
CA ASN A 278 -9.73 -14.94 -3.15
C ASN A 278 -9.23 -14.28 -1.87
N THR A 279 -9.61 -14.82 -0.71
CA THR A 279 -9.15 -14.33 0.59
C THR A 279 -8.16 -15.32 1.20
N VAL A 280 -7.01 -14.82 1.64
CA VAL A 280 -5.97 -15.58 2.34
C VAL A 280 -5.99 -15.22 3.81
N THR A 281 -6.20 -16.19 4.67
CA THR A 281 -6.11 -16.03 6.13
C THR A 281 -4.85 -16.71 6.64
N TYR A 282 -3.95 -15.95 7.26
CA TYR A 282 -2.75 -16.45 7.89
C TYR A 282 -2.83 -16.24 9.42
N GLY A 283 -2.71 -17.31 10.19
CA GLY A 283 -2.68 -17.26 11.65
C GLY A 283 -1.94 -18.46 12.22
N ASP A 284 -1.29 -18.27 13.36
CA ASP A 284 -0.50 -19.29 14.03
C ASP A 284 -0.99 -19.42 15.48
N ASP A 285 -0.89 -20.63 16.02
CA ASP A 285 -1.22 -20.92 17.43
C ASP A 285 -0.17 -20.27 18.36
N LYS A 286 1.01 -19.90 17.84
CA LYS A 286 2.06 -19.18 18.58
C LYS A 286 1.88 -17.66 18.52
N PRO A 287 2.03 -16.96 19.66
CA PRO A 287 1.99 -15.51 19.69
C PRO A 287 3.13 -14.93 18.84
N PHE A 288 2.89 -13.77 18.21
CA PHE A 288 3.87 -13.10 17.37
C PHE A 288 4.69 -12.13 18.21
N ILE A 289 5.82 -12.63 18.69
CA ILE A 289 6.70 -11.94 19.65
C ILE A 289 7.42 -10.75 19.01
N GLN A 290 7.93 -9.85 19.85
CA GLN A 290 8.60 -8.64 19.40
C GLN A 290 9.82 -8.96 18.53
N LYS A 291 10.01 -8.17 17.47
CA LYS A 291 11.11 -8.28 16.50
C LYS A 291 11.16 -9.60 15.75
N ASP A 292 10.15 -10.45 15.87
CA ASP A 292 10.03 -11.69 15.12
C ASP A 292 9.60 -11.40 13.68
N LYS A 293 10.01 -12.26 12.76
CA LYS A 293 9.66 -12.21 11.34
C LYS A 293 9.05 -13.54 10.95
N ARG A 294 7.92 -13.50 10.26
CA ARG A 294 7.32 -14.69 9.66
C ARG A 294 7.07 -14.46 8.19
N SER A 295 7.17 -15.52 7.42
CA SER A 295 6.93 -15.45 5.99
C SER A 295 6.19 -16.67 5.49
N PHE A 296 5.42 -16.46 4.43
CA PHE A 296 4.76 -17.53 3.70
C PHE A 296 4.71 -17.17 2.21
N GLN A 297 4.54 -18.19 1.38
CA GLN A 297 4.56 -18.04 -0.07
C GLN A 297 3.21 -18.40 -0.67
N LEU A 298 2.79 -17.59 -1.64
CA LEU A 298 1.58 -17.82 -2.44
C LEU A 298 1.96 -17.89 -3.92
N TRP A 299 1.33 -18.81 -4.65
CA TRP A 299 1.29 -18.80 -6.10
C TRP A 299 0.06 -18.05 -6.57
N MET A 300 0.25 -17.15 -7.51
CA MET A 300 -0.84 -16.37 -8.08
C MET A 300 -0.75 -16.38 -9.59
N THR A 301 -1.88 -16.66 -10.26
CA THR A 301 -1.99 -16.56 -11.71
C THR A 301 -2.86 -15.34 -12.04
N PRO A 302 -2.26 -14.25 -12.55
CA PRO A 302 -3.01 -13.05 -12.94
C PRO A 302 -3.76 -13.25 -14.26
N PHE A 303 -4.60 -12.28 -14.61
CA PHE A 303 -5.17 -12.22 -15.95
C PHE A 303 -4.10 -11.90 -17.01
N GLU A 304 -4.41 -12.21 -18.25
CA GLU A 304 -3.48 -12.03 -19.38
C GLU A 304 -3.31 -10.56 -19.79
N ASN A 305 -4.13 -9.64 -19.28
CA ASN A 305 -4.10 -8.23 -19.64
C ASN A 305 -3.23 -7.44 -18.65
N GLN A 306 -2.84 -6.23 -19.02
CA GLN A 306 -2.24 -5.27 -18.08
C GLN A 306 -3.34 -4.63 -17.23
N TYR A 307 -3.16 -4.59 -15.91
CA TYR A 307 -4.09 -3.97 -14.97
C TYR A 307 -3.43 -3.65 -13.62
N GLU A 308 -4.07 -2.79 -12.84
CA GLU A 308 -3.73 -2.52 -11.43
C GLU A 308 -4.80 -3.14 -10.53
N VAL A 309 -4.38 -3.66 -9.38
CA VAL A 309 -5.25 -4.21 -8.34
C VAL A 309 -4.77 -3.78 -6.96
N GLU A 310 -5.71 -3.44 -6.09
CA GLU A 310 -5.46 -3.09 -4.71
C GLU A 310 -5.81 -4.27 -3.81
N ILE A 311 -4.85 -4.76 -3.05
CA ILE A 311 -5.05 -5.84 -2.07
C ILE A 311 -5.27 -5.18 -0.71
N SER A 312 -6.44 -5.38 -0.14
CA SER A 312 -6.69 -4.95 1.24
C SER A 312 -6.15 -6.00 2.21
N TRP A 313 -5.52 -5.55 3.30
CA TRP A 313 -5.06 -6.43 4.36
C TRP A 313 -5.57 -5.96 5.71
N GLN A 314 -5.80 -6.92 6.60
CA GLN A 314 -6.27 -6.68 7.95
C GLN A 314 -5.56 -7.61 8.93
N LEU A 315 -4.89 -7.03 9.92
CA LEU A 315 -4.45 -7.74 11.11
C LEU A 315 -5.53 -7.61 12.19
N LEU A 316 -6.04 -8.75 12.64
CA LEU A 316 -6.90 -8.84 13.81
C LEU A 316 -6.12 -9.51 14.93
N ALA A 317 -6.01 -8.87 16.10
CA ALA A 317 -5.36 -9.44 17.29
C ALA A 317 -6.18 -9.14 18.55
N ARG A 318 -5.83 -9.79 19.67
CA ARG A 318 -6.59 -9.65 20.93
C ARG A 318 -6.76 -8.19 21.36
N ASP A 319 -5.66 -7.44 21.34
CA ASP A 319 -5.60 -6.10 21.97
C ASP A 319 -5.51 -4.95 20.97
N PHE A 320 -5.34 -5.23 19.67
CA PHE A 320 -5.32 -4.21 18.64
C PHE A 320 -5.63 -4.79 17.26
N ASN A 321 -6.05 -3.92 16.34
CA ASN A 321 -6.31 -4.27 14.95
C ASN A 321 -5.66 -3.23 14.03
N LEU A 322 -5.13 -3.66 12.89
CA LEU A 322 -4.56 -2.79 11.86
C LEU A 322 -5.07 -3.20 10.49
N ASN A 323 -5.08 -2.25 9.56
CA ASN A 323 -5.42 -2.50 8.17
C ASN A 323 -4.59 -1.63 7.24
N GLY A 324 -4.56 -2.01 5.97
CA GLY A 324 -3.89 -1.24 4.93
C GLY A 324 -4.19 -1.81 3.56
N ILE A 325 -3.56 -1.21 2.55
CA ILE A 325 -3.74 -1.57 1.15
C ILE A 325 -2.37 -1.69 0.50
N ILE A 326 -2.17 -2.71 -0.33
CA ILE A 326 -0.97 -2.90 -1.16
C ILE A 326 -1.39 -2.85 -2.62
N LYS A 327 -0.72 -2.00 -3.41
CA LYS A 327 -0.96 -1.89 -4.85
C LYS A 327 -0.10 -2.90 -5.61
N ILE A 328 -0.72 -3.67 -6.50
CA ILE A 328 -0.03 -4.54 -7.45
C ILE A 328 -0.34 -4.09 -8.87
N ILE A 329 0.71 -3.94 -9.68
CA ILE A 329 0.63 -3.66 -11.11
C ILE A 329 1.02 -4.94 -11.86
N ILE A 330 0.14 -5.44 -12.71
CA ILE A 330 0.40 -6.59 -13.57
C ILE A 330 0.80 -6.10 -14.96
N GLU A 331 2.02 -6.46 -15.39
CA GLU A 331 2.57 -6.12 -16.72
C GLU A 331 3.03 -7.39 -17.46
N PRO A 332 2.11 -8.07 -18.17
CA PRO A 332 2.44 -9.30 -18.89
C PRO A 332 3.49 -9.09 -19.99
N VAL A 333 4.42 -10.04 -20.10
CA VAL A 333 5.45 -10.07 -21.15
C VAL A 333 5.06 -11.13 -22.18
N TYR A 334 5.01 -10.76 -23.45
CA TYR A 334 4.65 -11.66 -24.55
C TYR A 334 5.85 -12.00 -25.43
N GLU A 335 6.06 -13.28 -25.67
CA GLU A 335 6.98 -13.81 -26.68
C GLU A 335 6.20 -14.19 -27.94
N GLU A 336 6.53 -13.58 -29.08
CA GLU A 336 5.87 -13.88 -30.35
C GLU A 336 6.27 -15.25 -30.91
N LYS A 337 5.29 -16.12 -31.09
CA LYS A 337 5.50 -17.47 -31.65
C LYS A 337 4.31 -17.88 -32.49
N ASN A 338 4.54 -18.19 -33.76
CA ASN A 338 3.49 -18.71 -34.64
C ASN A 338 3.49 -20.24 -34.61
N LEU A 339 2.30 -20.83 -34.53
CA LEU A 339 2.12 -22.28 -34.49
C LEU A 339 1.54 -22.79 -35.80
N THR A 340 2.01 -23.95 -36.25
CA THR A 340 1.50 -24.61 -37.44
C THR A 340 0.82 -25.91 -37.05
N ASN A 341 -0.52 -25.93 -37.07
CA ASN A 341 -1.30 -27.13 -36.80
C ASN A 341 -1.44 -27.98 -38.08
N GLU A 342 -1.02 -29.23 -38.04
CA GLU A 342 -1.10 -30.12 -39.19
C GLU A 342 -2.47 -30.82 -39.24
N VAL A 343 -3.13 -30.77 -40.40
CA VAL A 343 -4.42 -31.42 -40.65
C VAL A 343 -4.29 -32.50 -41.72
N ASP A 344 -5.10 -33.55 -41.62
CA ASP A 344 -5.05 -34.70 -42.52
C ASP A 344 -5.90 -34.45 -43.77
N GLN A 345 -6.97 -33.64 -43.66
CA GLN A 345 -7.88 -33.35 -44.76
C GLN A 345 -7.99 -31.85 -45.09
N PRO A 346 -8.12 -31.45 -46.37
CA PRO A 346 -8.17 -30.02 -46.74
C PRO A 346 -9.32 -29.23 -46.11
N TYR A 347 -10.46 -29.87 -45.85
CA TYR A 347 -11.63 -29.21 -45.24
C TYR A 347 -11.44 -28.93 -43.74
N GLU A 348 -10.42 -29.51 -43.10
CA GLU A 348 -10.07 -29.27 -41.70
C GLU A 348 -9.23 -28.00 -41.51
N ILE A 349 -8.72 -27.40 -42.59
CA ILE A 349 -7.99 -26.13 -42.56
C ILE A 349 -8.96 -25.03 -42.15
N LYS A 350 -8.76 -24.48 -40.95
CA LYS A 350 -9.51 -23.33 -40.46
C LYS A 350 -8.77 -22.05 -40.82
N LYS A 351 -9.49 -20.93 -40.72
CA LYS A 351 -8.87 -19.59 -40.78
C LYS A 351 -7.85 -19.44 -39.65
N GLU A 352 -6.83 -18.62 -39.93
CA GLU A 352 -5.85 -18.20 -38.94
C GLU A 352 -6.55 -17.70 -37.67
N ARG A 353 -6.09 -18.20 -36.52
CA ARG A 353 -6.67 -17.87 -35.22
C ARG A 353 -5.59 -17.43 -34.24
N PRO A 354 -5.78 -16.31 -33.53
CA PRO A 354 -4.82 -15.86 -32.52
C PRO A 354 -4.84 -16.81 -31.33
N TYR A 355 -3.71 -16.91 -30.64
CA TYR A 355 -3.61 -17.63 -29.38
C TYR A 355 -2.70 -16.89 -28.40
N THR A 356 -2.99 -17.09 -27.11
CA THR A 356 -2.12 -16.76 -25.99
C THR A 356 -1.97 -18.02 -25.14
N LYS A 357 -0.74 -18.37 -24.75
CA LYS A 357 -0.48 -19.54 -23.92
C LYS A 357 0.66 -19.27 -22.96
N SER A 358 0.55 -19.70 -21.71
CA SER A 358 1.63 -19.59 -20.73
C SER A 358 2.93 -20.23 -21.21
N ILE A 359 4.06 -19.60 -20.92
CA ILE A 359 5.38 -20.18 -21.18
C ILE A 359 5.67 -21.21 -20.08
N ILE A 360 5.96 -22.44 -20.49
CA ILE A 360 6.26 -23.55 -19.59
C ILE A 360 7.68 -24.03 -19.86
N ILE A 361 8.53 -23.97 -18.84
CA ILE A 361 9.90 -24.50 -18.87
C ILE A 361 9.90 -25.91 -18.29
N TYR A 362 10.65 -26.79 -18.93
CA TYR A 362 10.93 -28.15 -18.45
C TYR A 362 12.41 -28.20 -18.08
N GLU A 363 12.70 -28.51 -16.82
CA GLU A 363 14.05 -28.68 -16.26
C GLU A 363 14.41 -30.14 -16.02
#